data_AF-A0A951Q4K0-F1
#
_entry.id   AF-A0A951Q4K0-F1
#
_cell.length_a   1.000
_cell.length_b   1.000
_cell.length_c   1.000
_cell.angle_alpha   90.00
_cell.angle_beta   90.00
_cell.angle_gamma   90.00
#
_symmetry.space_group_name_H-M   'P 1'
#
loop_
_entity.id
_entity.type
_entity.pdbx_description
1 polymer ?
#
loop_
_entity_poly.entity_id
_entity_poly.type
_entity_poly.pdbx_seq_one_letter_code
_entity_poly.pdbx_strand_id
1 'polypeptide(L)'
;MAANDLNSELPLIVNLNLINQGGQENIDLSKLIIEIDSTLFPNQEQFLKALRTHLLQSFKEIPVRNSTNLLNTENNFFENVEDDLYPPASKSKTKKSKNSIQENETYLETTANSTSNTSIKVRQTKLFKSQDFEAIPTAAVMFSSIDSQIKKELWKQNEDGIAYLQHRAKGDSQNFIEHYIASPGDISMLPWDEALQIIDKFGFNSAKLHLIFAAYAMKQERPWESLFVLNASNLIKDMGWDQRTDLRKHKKLSEIAKTAFALDCLLVKAVWIEGRNKKGEINASTPIGRMWNITVVPYGQINLQGKIEEPDEVQLIIQPGAWTKHFLNRAGAKSRDALYQFGYLAQQVLKIDPYHDELALRLAIYLTLDSRIRLDGNYKVQELLEIAFAKPIIDKARLDRRRAYDLKQHWDSAIKLLLKLGWQIAFDPETYPEQLRPDSKEKKPKGYLDKLLDAKLTIKPPTPIPELIASKAKITVERLQPKVNPKVEQLQPKAQPSQEQHISLTSSQVKEARIAKGWSQAKLAGFLGVSQNLISLIERGERTFNPQLAAQIQTLLDIQD
;
A
#
# COMPACT_ATOMS: atom_id res chain seq x y z
N MET A 1 3.72 -2.70 63.72
CA MET A 1 2.41 -2.01 63.68
C MET A 1 2.18 -1.69 62.20
N ALA A 2 1.56 -2.62 61.47
CA ALA A 2 0.11 -2.68 61.20
C ALA A 2 -0.31 -1.52 60.26
N ALA A 3 -0.53 -1.82 58.96
CA ALA A 3 -1.87 -2.00 58.34
C ALA A 3 -2.48 -0.62 57.93
N ASN A 4 -3.02 -0.34 56.75
CA ASN A 4 -3.70 -1.13 55.72
C ASN A 4 -3.86 -0.31 54.41
N ASP A 5 -3.94 -1.05 53.31
CA ASP A 5 -4.88 -0.98 52.18
C ASP A 5 -5.26 0.35 51.52
N LEU A 6 -4.98 0.41 50.21
CA LEU A 6 -6.03 0.58 49.20
C LEU A 6 -5.51 0.08 47.84
N ASN A 7 -5.51 -1.24 47.68
CA ASN A 7 -5.73 -1.85 46.38
C ASN A 7 -7.19 -1.55 46.00
N SER A 8 -7.40 -0.92 44.85
CA SER A 8 -8.68 -0.99 44.15
C SER A 8 -8.42 -1.69 42.83
N GLU A 9 -8.85 -2.94 42.81
CA GLU A 9 -8.97 -3.84 41.68
C GLU A 9 -9.83 -3.17 40.60
N LEU A 10 -9.34 -3.17 39.36
CA LEU A 10 -10.18 -2.96 38.19
C LEU A 10 -10.28 -4.30 37.46
N PRO A 11 -11.49 -4.84 37.24
CA PRO A 11 -11.65 -6.06 36.47
C PRO A 11 -11.16 -5.84 35.04
N LEU A 12 -10.45 -6.84 34.52
CA LEU A 12 -9.93 -6.84 33.15
C LEU A 12 -11.11 -7.05 32.20
N ILE A 13 -11.63 -5.98 31.59
CA ILE A 13 -12.73 -6.05 30.63
C ILE A 13 -12.16 -6.54 29.28
N VAL A 14 -12.38 -7.82 28.96
CA VAL A 14 -12.01 -8.41 27.66
C VAL A 14 -13.18 -8.24 26.68
N ASN A 15 -13.05 -7.32 25.72
CA ASN A 15 -14.00 -7.18 24.62
C ASN A 15 -13.67 -8.18 23.50
N LEU A 16 -14.48 -9.24 23.37
CA LEU A 16 -14.37 -10.22 22.28
C LEU A 16 -15.24 -9.79 21.09
N ASN A 17 -14.62 -9.48 19.96
CA ASN A 17 -15.31 -9.28 18.68
C ASN A 17 -15.49 -10.63 17.97
N LEU A 18 -16.68 -11.23 18.05
CA LEU A 18 -17.06 -12.38 17.23
C LEU A 18 -17.54 -11.89 15.86
N ILE A 19 -16.90 -12.38 14.78
CA ILE A 19 -17.29 -12.09 13.39
C ILE A 19 -18.49 -12.96 13.03
N ASN A 20 -19.67 -12.36 12.88
CA ASN A 20 -20.89 -13.03 12.44
C ASN A 20 -20.82 -13.29 10.93
N GLN A 21 -20.50 -14.52 10.51
CA GLN A 21 -20.58 -14.93 9.10
C GLN A 21 -22.00 -15.39 8.79
N GLY A 22 -22.85 -14.44 8.39
CA GLY A 22 -24.22 -14.70 7.96
C GLY A 22 -25.15 -13.66 8.54
N GLY A 23 -25.49 -12.66 7.74
CA GLY A 23 -26.44 -11.64 8.15
C GLY A 23 -27.82 -12.24 8.39
N GLN A 24 -28.18 -12.42 9.65
CA GLN A 24 -29.41 -11.98 10.33
C GLN A 24 -29.55 -12.74 11.65
N GLU A 25 -29.08 -12.13 12.75
CA GLU A 25 -29.67 -12.15 14.10
C GLU A 25 -28.75 -11.40 15.07
N ASN A 26 -29.33 -10.51 15.89
CA ASN A 26 -28.62 -9.67 16.85
C ASN A 26 -28.42 -10.48 18.15
N ILE A 27 -27.21 -10.98 18.39
CA ILE A 27 -26.86 -11.58 19.69
C ILE A 27 -26.64 -10.44 20.68
N ASP A 28 -27.45 -10.36 21.72
CA ASP A 28 -27.28 -9.38 22.80
C ASP A 28 -26.08 -9.76 23.68
N LEU A 29 -24.90 -9.22 23.32
CA LEU A 29 -23.63 -9.47 24.00
C LEU A 29 -23.53 -8.78 25.37
N SER A 30 -24.51 -7.95 25.77
CA SER A 30 -24.49 -7.24 27.06
C SER A 30 -24.52 -8.16 28.28
N LYS A 31 -24.84 -9.44 28.09
CA LYS A 31 -24.84 -10.47 29.14
C LYS A 31 -23.53 -11.22 29.31
N LEU A 32 -22.55 -11.02 28.43
CA LEU A 32 -21.27 -11.72 28.49
C LEU A 32 -20.23 -10.88 29.26
N ILE A 33 -20.52 -10.58 30.53
CA ILE A 33 -19.53 -9.99 31.44
C ILE A 33 -18.85 -11.15 32.17
N ILE A 34 -17.58 -11.38 31.85
CA ILE A 34 -16.75 -12.38 32.51
C ILE A 34 -15.77 -11.64 33.42
N GLU A 35 -16.06 -11.59 34.71
CA GLU A 35 -15.12 -11.12 35.73
C GLU A 35 -14.20 -12.28 36.11
N ILE A 36 -12.93 -12.21 35.71
CA ILE A 36 -11.89 -13.16 36.15
C ILE A 36 -10.84 -12.38 36.92
N ASP A 37 -10.68 -12.73 38.19
CA ASP A 37 -9.60 -12.21 39.02
C ASP A 37 -8.27 -12.87 38.59
N SER A 38 -7.41 -12.06 37.96
CA SER A 38 -6.12 -12.50 37.47
C SER A 38 -5.13 -12.88 38.57
N THR A 39 -5.39 -12.50 39.83
CA THR A 39 -4.49 -12.78 40.97
C THR A 39 -4.58 -14.23 41.47
N LEU A 40 -5.61 -14.96 41.07
CA LEU A 40 -5.86 -16.35 41.46
C LEU A 40 -5.08 -17.38 40.62
N PHE A 41 -4.36 -16.96 39.58
CA PHE A 41 -3.70 -17.88 38.63
C PHE A 41 -2.17 -17.66 38.62
N PRO A 42 -1.38 -18.60 39.15
CA PRO A 42 0.07 -18.47 39.27
C PRO A 42 0.83 -18.54 37.94
N ASN A 43 0.19 -18.96 36.83
CA ASN A 43 0.79 -18.93 35.49
C ASN A 43 -0.24 -18.72 34.37
N GLN A 44 0.26 -18.29 33.21
CA GLN A 44 -0.52 -17.95 32.02
C GLN A 44 -1.35 -19.14 31.48
N GLU A 45 -0.85 -20.36 31.66
CA GLU A 45 -1.49 -21.59 31.19
C GLU A 45 -2.75 -21.92 32.01
N GLN A 46 -2.70 -21.75 33.34
CA GLN A 46 -3.87 -21.91 34.22
C GLN A 46 -4.91 -20.81 33.99
N PHE A 47 -4.47 -19.57 33.73
CA PHE A 47 -5.38 -18.48 33.36
C PHE A 47 -6.12 -18.78 32.05
N LEU A 48 -5.42 -19.21 30.99
CA LEU A 48 -6.04 -19.56 29.71
C LEU A 48 -6.99 -20.74 29.83
N LYS A 49 -6.67 -21.74 30.66
CA LYS A 49 -7.54 -22.89 30.93
C LYS A 49 -8.81 -22.49 31.68
N ALA A 50 -8.69 -21.59 32.66
CA ALA A 50 -9.84 -21.05 33.40
C ALA A 50 -10.74 -20.20 32.51
N LEU A 51 -10.15 -19.30 31.71
CA LEU A 51 -10.87 -18.47 30.73
C LEU A 51 -11.63 -19.32 29.70
N ARG A 52 -10.99 -20.38 29.19
CA ARG A 52 -11.60 -21.34 28.26
C ARG A 52 -12.79 -22.07 28.88
N THR A 53 -12.65 -22.50 30.13
CA THR A 53 -13.72 -23.23 30.85
C THR A 53 -14.90 -22.31 31.14
N HIS A 54 -14.65 -21.07 31.56
CA HIS A 54 -15.70 -20.09 31.83
C HIS A 54 -16.46 -19.68 30.57
N LEU A 55 -15.75 -19.43 29.46
CA LEU A 55 -16.38 -19.13 28.17
C LEU A 55 -17.31 -20.27 27.72
N LEU A 56 -16.84 -21.52 27.80
CA LEU A 56 -17.65 -22.70 27.45
C LEU A 56 -18.89 -22.85 28.33
N GLN A 57 -18.81 -22.52 29.62
CA GLN A 57 -19.94 -22.53 30.53
C GLN A 57 -20.96 -21.44 30.16
N SER A 58 -20.50 -20.21 29.89
CA SER A 58 -21.35 -19.07 29.54
C SER A 58 -22.08 -19.27 28.19
N PHE A 59 -21.49 -19.99 27.24
CA PHE A 59 -22.17 -20.34 25.98
C PHE A 59 -23.31 -21.36 26.17
N LYS A 60 -23.29 -22.19 27.23
CA LYS A 60 -24.36 -23.15 27.52
C LYS A 60 -25.60 -22.50 28.13
N GLU A 61 -25.48 -21.31 28.69
CA GLU A 61 -26.58 -20.60 29.37
C GLU A 61 -27.39 -19.66 28.45
N ILE A 62 -27.00 -19.52 27.18
CA ILE A 62 -27.73 -18.71 26.20
C ILE A 62 -28.89 -19.54 25.60
N PRO A 63 -30.16 -19.13 25.79
CA PRO A 63 -31.29 -19.91 25.28
C PRO A 63 -31.44 -19.74 23.76
N VAL A 64 -31.10 -20.79 23.01
CA VAL A 64 -31.27 -20.84 21.54
C VAL A 64 -32.73 -21.15 21.21
N ARG A 65 -33.46 -20.19 20.61
CA ARG A 65 -34.75 -20.48 19.98
C ARG A 65 -34.52 -20.94 18.54
N ASN A 66 -34.77 -22.23 18.33
CA ASN A 66 -34.95 -22.91 17.04
C ASN A 66 -33.86 -22.71 15.98
N SER A 67 -32.88 -23.60 15.94
CA SER A 67 -32.68 -24.50 14.80
C SER A 67 -31.50 -25.44 15.03
N THR A 68 -31.74 -26.72 14.76
CA THR A 68 -30.81 -27.85 14.81
C THR A 68 -29.67 -27.66 13.81
N ASN A 69 -28.45 -27.35 14.28
CA ASN A 69 -27.18 -27.68 13.60
C ASN A 69 -25.90 -27.40 14.41
N LEU A 70 -25.97 -27.17 15.72
CA LEU A 70 -24.81 -26.78 16.55
C LEU A 70 -24.15 -27.90 17.37
N LEU A 71 -24.60 -29.16 17.23
CA LEU A 71 -24.12 -30.27 18.08
C LEU A 71 -23.05 -31.19 17.45
N ASN A 72 -22.59 -30.93 16.21
CA ASN A 72 -21.60 -31.78 15.54
C ASN A 72 -20.20 -31.14 15.36
N THR A 73 -19.97 -29.96 15.93
CA THR A 73 -18.69 -29.22 15.82
C THR A 73 -17.87 -29.22 17.13
N GLU A 74 -18.29 -29.95 18.16
CA GLU A 74 -17.67 -29.87 19.49
C GLU A 74 -16.29 -30.55 19.64
N ASN A 75 -15.80 -31.36 18.69
CA ASN A 75 -14.59 -32.18 18.93
C ASN A 75 -13.37 -31.96 18.02
N ASN A 76 -13.42 -31.11 16.98
CA ASN A 76 -12.31 -31.05 15.99
C ASN A 76 -11.52 -29.73 15.93
N PHE A 77 -11.67 -28.83 16.90
CA PHE A 77 -11.05 -27.49 16.81
C PHE A 77 -9.77 -27.29 17.66
N PHE A 78 -9.37 -28.26 18.51
CA PHE A 78 -8.27 -28.02 19.47
C PHE A 78 -7.30 -29.20 19.75
N GLU A 79 -7.30 -30.27 18.95
CA GLU A 79 -6.20 -31.25 18.97
C GLU A 79 -5.29 -31.00 17.77
N ASN A 80 -4.06 -30.52 18.03
CA ASN A 80 -2.83 -30.66 17.21
C ASN A 80 -1.86 -29.49 17.46
N VAL A 81 -1.44 -29.26 18.72
CA VAL A 81 -0.21 -28.53 19.05
C VAL A 81 0.36 -29.11 20.35
N GLU A 82 0.84 -30.35 20.31
CA GLU A 82 1.64 -30.95 21.39
C GLU A 82 2.31 -32.20 20.82
N ASP A 83 3.39 -32.00 20.05
CA ASP A 83 4.45 -33.00 19.85
C ASP A 83 5.52 -32.40 18.92
N ASP A 84 6.55 -31.79 19.50
CA ASP A 84 7.92 -31.76 18.95
C ASP A 84 8.87 -30.99 19.90
N LEU A 85 9.15 -31.60 21.06
CA LEU A 85 10.32 -31.26 21.88
C LEU A 85 10.93 -32.56 22.43
N TYR A 86 11.89 -33.15 21.70
CA TYR A 86 13.15 -33.80 22.18
C TYR A 86 13.73 -34.75 21.09
N PRO A 87 15.07 -34.84 20.92
CA PRO A 87 15.72 -35.65 19.88
C PRO A 87 15.99 -37.10 20.34
N PRO A 88 16.13 -38.10 19.44
CA PRO A 88 16.25 -39.50 19.84
C PRO A 88 17.70 -39.95 20.05
N ALA A 89 17.90 -40.77 21.08
CA ALA A 89 19.11 -41.58 21.28
C ALA A 89 18.83 -43.08 21.00
N SER A 90 19.53 -43.59 19.98
CA SER A 90 20.09 -44.94 19.77
C SER A 90 19.36 -46.27 20.18
N LYS A 91 19.29 -47.16 19.16
CA LYS A 91 19.43 -48.65 19.13
C LYS A 91 18.23 -49.57 19.47
N SER A 92 17.67 -50.21 18.42
CA SER A 92 17.90 -51.64 18.02
C SER A 92 16.65 -52.40 17.49
N LYS A 93 16.86 -53.14 16.38
CA LYS A 93 16.21 -54.38 15.83
C LYS A 93 14.79 -54.73 16.32
N THR A 94 13.78 -55.12 15.52
CA THR A 94 13.72 -56.19 14.50
C THR A 94 12.29 -56.32 13.90
N LYS A 95 12.19 -56.79 12.64
CA LYS A 95 11.14 -57.64 11.99
C LYS A 95 9.68 -57.16 11.69
N LYS A 96 9.40 -57.06 10.37
CA LYS A 96 8.28 -57.63 9.53
C LYS A 96 6.85 -57.79 10.10
N SER A 97 5.87 -57.19 9.39
CA SER A 97 4.63 -57.78 8.79
C SER A 97 3.80 -56.64 8.16
N LYS A 98 3.61 -56.46 6.84
CA LYS A 98 2.67 -57.06 5.86
C LYS A 98 1.21 -57.32 6.30
N ASN A 99 0.30 -56.82 5.44
CA ASN A 99 -1.17 -56.93 5.36
C ASN A 99 -1.93 -55.99 6.32
N SER A 100 -2.96 -55.22 5.91
CA SER A 100 -4.00 -55.48 4.91
C SER A 100 -4.51 -54.22 4.19
N ILE A 101 -4.97 -54.45 2.97
CA ILE A 101 -5.73 -53.57 2.07
C ILE A 101 -7.22 -53.63 2.43
N GLN A 102 -7.96 -52.58 2.03
CA GLN A 102 -9.42 -52.49 1.88
C GLN A 102 -10.24 -52.38 3.17
N GLU A 103 -10.71 -51.17 3.47
CA GLU A 103 -12.13 -50.79 3.31
C GLU A 103 -12.30 -49.30 3.67
N ASN A 104 -13.23 -48.64 2.98
CA ASN A 104 -13.70 -47.24 3.14
C ASN A 104 -13.27 -46.21 2.07
N GLU A 105 -13.27 -46.62 0.79
CA GLU A 105 -13.62 -45.72 -0.32
C GLU A 105 -15.15 -45.60 -0.44
N THR A 106 -15.84 -44.84 0.43
CA THR A 106 -17.24 -44.44 0.14
C THR A 106 -17.76 -43.25 0.97
N TYR A 107 -16.98 -42.19 1.19
CA TYR A 107 -17.52 -40.96 1.81
C TYR A 107 -16.80 -39.68 1.35
N LEU A 108 -16.68 -39.45 0.04
CA LEU A 108 -16.15 -38.17 -0.50
C LEU A 108 -16.80 -37.71 -1.82
N GLU A 109 -18.04 -38.10 -2.12
CA GLU A 109 -18.74 -37.66 -3.35
C GLU A 109 -20.03 -36.83 -3.14
N THR A 110 -20.32 -36.36 -1.92
CA THR A 110 -21.62 -35.67 -1.68
C THR A 110 -21.56 -34.34 -0.93
N THR A 111 -20.52 -33.54 -1.15
CA THR A 111 -20.53 -32.09 -0.82
C THR A 111 -19.96 -31.20 -1.92
N ALA A 112 -19.88 -31.70 -3.15
CA ALA A 112 -19.40 -30.93 -4.31
C ALA A 112 -20.45 -30.02 -4.99
N ASN A 113 -21.69 -29.92 -4.48
CA ASN A 113 -22.76 -29.18 -5.15
C ASN A 113 -23.62 -28.35 -4.19
N SER A 114 -23.06 -27.31 -3.58
CA SER A 114 -23.81 -26.10 -3.19
C SER A 114 -22.87 -25.00 -2.73
N THR A 115 -22.04 -24.50 -3.64
CA THR A 115 -21.53 -23.13 -3.51
C THR A 115 -21.41 -22.60 -4.91
N SER A 116 -22.37 -21.76 -5.28
CA SER A 116 -22.34 -20.98 -6.50
C SER A 116 -20.97 -20.30 -6.63
N ASN A 117 -20.18 -20.82 -7.56
CA ASN A 117 -18.95 -20.26 -8.07
C ASN A 117 -19.20 -18.82 -8.55
N THR A 118 -19.10 -17.86 -7.65
CA THR A 118 -18.78 -16.48 -8.05
C THR A 118 -17.27 -16.38 -8.03
N SER A 119 -16.64 -16.93 -9.06
CA SER A 119 -15.22 -16.66 -9.31
C SER A 119 -15.08 -15.14 -9.45
N ILE A 120 -14.49 -14.47 -8.46
CA ILE A 120 -14.02 -13.10 -8.61
C ILE A 120 -12.81 -13.15 -9.55
N LYS A 121 -13.05 -13.40 -10.84
CA LYS A 121 -12.08 -13.19 -11.91
C LYS A 121 -12.07 -11.70 -12.23
N VAL A 122 -11.57 -10.88 -11.30
CA VAL A 122 -11.14 -9.52 -11.62
C VAL A 122 -9.83 -9.67 -12.40
N ARG A 123 -9.94 -9.95 -13.69
CA ARG A 123 -8.81 -10.14 -14.59
C ARG A 123 -8.19 -8.77 -14.86
N GLN A 124 -7.25 -8.36 -14.02
CA GLN A 124 -6.64 -7.04 -14.13
C GLN A 124 -5.76 -6.93 -15.37
N THR A 125 -5.84 -5.78 -16.03
CA THR A 125 -4.92 -5.45 -17.11
C THR A 125 -3.50 -5.39 -16.56
N LYS A 126 -2.61 -6.20 -17.14
CA LYS A 126 -1.18 -6.22 -16.81
C LYS A 126 -0.59 -4.80 -16.92
N LEU A 127 0.30 -4.43 -15.99
CA LEU A 127 1.05 -3.19 -16.09
C LEU A 127 1.92 -3.17 -17.35
N PHE A 128 2.17 -1.96 -17.86
CA PHE A 128 3.08 -1.68 -18.97
C PHE A 128 2.72 -2.39 -20.28
N LYS A 129 1.44 -2.75 -20.48
CA LYS A 129 1.00 -3.44 -21.70
C LYS A 129 0.87 -2.48 -22.90
N SER A 130 0.38 -1.27 -22.66
CA SER A 130 0.11 -0.28 -23.70
C SER A 130 1.23 0.76 -23.85
N GLN A 131 2.04 0.94 -22.81
CA GLN A 131 3.08 1.97 -22.73
C GLN A 131 4.12 1.56 -21.67
N ASP A 132 5.34 2.09 -21.76
CA ASP A 132 6.44 1.73 -20.86
C ASP A 132 6.46 2.50 -19.53
N PHE A 133 5.32 3.07 -19.12
CA PHE A 133 5.18 3.80 -17.86
C PHE A 133 3.78 3.64 -17.25
N GLU A 134 3.65 3.83 -15.94
CA GLU A 134 2.37 3.73 -15.22
C GLU A 134 2.22 4.88 -14.23
N ALA A 135 0.99 5.34 -14.00
CA ALA A 135 0.75 6.36 -12.99
C ALA A 135 0.91 5.76 -11.58
N ILE A 136 1.57 6.47 -10.68
CA ILE A 136 1.73 6.06 -9.27
C ILE A 136 1.43 7.23 -8.32
N PRO A 137 0.92 6.98 -7.10
CA PRO A 137 0.91 7.97 -6.02
C PRO A 137 2.32 8.49 -5.77
N THR A 138 2.41 9.79 -5.50
CA THR A 138 3.66 10.48 -5.13
C THR A 138 3.43 11.41 -3.94
N ALA A 139 2.44 11.10 -3.11
CA ALA A 139 2.19 11.80 -1.87
C ALA A 139 3.32 11.55 -0.86
N ALA A 140 3.44 12.40 0.17
CA ALA A 140 4.47 12.26 1.20
C ALA A 140 4.46 10.88 1.87
N VAL A 141 3.29 10.26 2.00
CA VAL A 141 3.12 8.90 2.53
C VAL A 141 3.90 7.85 1.73
N MET A 142 3.99 8.00 0.40
CA MET A 142 4.77 7.10 -0.46
C MET A 142 6.27 7.27 -0.26
N PHE A 143 6.75 8.51 -0.17
CA PHE A 143 8.16 8.80 0.10
C PHE A 143 8.59 8.19 1.43
N SER A 144 7.85 8.51 2.49
CA SER A 144 8.13 8.02 3.85
C SER A 144 8.08 6.49 3.93
N SER A 145 7.08 5.86 3.27
CA SER A 145 6.97 4.40 3.26
C SER A 145 8.08 3.71 2.49
N ILE A 146 8.63 4.33 1.44
CA ILE A 146 9.77 3.77 0.70
C ILE A 146 11.06 3.95 1.50
N ASP A 147 11.25 5.12 2.13
CA ASP A 147 12.38 5.36 3.02
C ASP A 147 12.39 4.36 4.18
N SER A 148 11.24 4.04 4.77
CA SER A 148 11.15 3.04 5.85
C SER A 148 11.56 1.63 5.44
N GLN A 149 11.53 1.32 4.14
CA GLN A 149 11.94 0.02 3.62
C GLN A 149 13.42 -0.03 3.23
N ILE A 150 13.98 1.06 2.72
CA ILE A 150 15.33 1.08 2.16
C ILE A 150 16.37 1.62 3.17
N LYS A 151 15.94 2.47 4.11
CA LYS A 151 16.80 3.14 5.09
C LYS A 151 16.53 2.62 6.50
N LYS A 152 17.04 1.42 6.77
CA LYS A 152 16.86 0.74 8.08
C LYS A 152 17.37 1.60 9.25
N GLU A 153 18.39 2.42 9.02
CA GLU A 153 18.97 3.32 10.01
C GLU A 153 18.03 4.44 10.51
N LEU A 154 16.89 4.65 9.84
CA LEU A 154 15.89 5.63 10.26
C LEU A 154 14.92 5.11 11.32
N TRP A 155 14.84 3.79 11.50
CA TRP A 155 14.00 3.18 12.53
C TRP A 155 14.59 3.42 13.93
N LYS A 156 13.70 3.67 14.89
CA LYS A 156 14.05 3.93 16.29
C LYS A 156 13.09 3.18 17.22
N GLN A 157 13.55 2.93 18.43
CA GLN A 157 12.73 2.44 19.52
C GLN A 157 12.15 3.65 20.29
N ASN A 158 10.85 3.64 20.59
CA ASN A 158 10.23 4.64 21.47
C ASN A 158 10.37 4.24 22.95
N GLU A 159 9.83 5.08 23.84
CA GLU A 159 9.83 4.83 25.30
C GLU A 159 9.09 3.55 25.69
N ASP A 160 8.06 3.16 24.93
CA ASP A 160 7.29 1.92 25.13
C ASP A 160 7.97 0.67 24.54
N GLY A 161 9.17 0.81 23.99
CA GLY A 161 9.90 -0.30 23.38
C GLY A 161 9.42 -0.71 21.98
N ILE A 162 8.55 0.08 21.34
CA ILE A 162 7.97 -0.15 20.01
C ILE A 162 8.86 0.45 18.92
N ALA A 163 9.00 -0.27 17.80
CA ALA A 163 9.69 0.25 16.62
C ALA A 163 8.83 1.28 15.87
N TYR A 164 9.40 2.46 15.63
CA TYR A 164 8.76 3.50 14.84
C TYR A 164 9.75 4.25 13.94
N LEU A 165 9.22 4.84 12.88
CA LEU A 165 9.90 5.78 12.01
C LEU A 165 9.00 6.98 11.78
N GLN A 166 9.51 8.19 12.00
CA GLN A 166 8.75 9.42 11.80
C GLN A 166 9.36 10.27 10.68
N HIS A 167 8.51 10.69 9.74
CA HIS A 167 8.81 11.68 8.71
C HIS A 167 7.99 12.95 8.97
N ARG A 168 8.65 14.10 8.98
CA ARG A 168 7.98 15.41 9.12
C ARG A 168 8.10 16.20 7.83
N ALA A 169 7.00 16.82 7.42
CA ALA A 169 7.00 17.69 6.25
C ALA A 169 7.84 18.95 6.53
N LYS A 170 8.68 19.36 5.56
CA LYS A 170 9.55 20.54 5.71
C LYS A 170 8.78 21.87 5.80
N GLY A 171 7.55 21.93 5.27
CA GLY A 171 6.76 23.17 5.17
C GLY A 171 5.78 23.41 6.32
N ASP A 172 5.29 22.35 6.98
CA ASP A 172 4.36 22.44 8.10
C ASP A 172 4.74 21.39 9.14
N SER A 173 5.17 21.85 10.31
CA SER A 173 5.62 20.98 11.40
C SER A 173 4.50 20.15 12.03
N GLN A 174 3.23 20.51 11.76
CA GLN A 174 2.05 19.75 12.18
C GLN A 174 1.77 18.55 11.26
N ASN A 175 2.31 18.55 10.03
CA ASN A 175 2.17 17.45 9.09
C ASN A 175 3.28 16.43 9.28
N PHE A 176 2.90 15.22 9.70
CA PHE A 176 3.84 14.13 9.92
C PHE A 176 3.25 12.78 9.52
N ILE A 177 4.15 11.86 9.20
CA ILE A 177 3.84 10.47 8.89
C ILE A 177 4.68 9.59 9.82
N GLU A 178 4.03 8.65 10.47
CA GLU A 178 4.65 7.64 11.32
C GLU A 178 4.44 6.26 10.69
N HIS A 179 5.48 5.45 10.74
CA HIS A 179 5.44 4.05 10.38
C HIS A 179 5.72 3.20 11.61
N TYR A 180 5.02 2.08 11.69
CA TYR A 180 5.17 1.05 12.72
C TYR A 180 5.15 -0.31 12.04
N ILE A 181 5.59 -1.34 12.76
CA ILE A 181 5.42 -2.73 12.34
C ILE A 181 4.29 -3.34 13.15
N ALA A 182 3.35 -3.98 12.47
CA ALA A 182 2.24 -4.69 13.08
C ALA A 182 2.36 -6.20 12.98
N SER A 183 1.67 -6.87 13.90
CA SER A 183 1.39 -8.29 13.82
C SER A 183 0.69 -8.64 12.49
N PRO A 184 0.97 -9.82 11.92
CA PRO A 184 0.17 -10.35 10.83
C PRO A 184 -1.30 -10.50 11.26
N GLY A 185 -2.24 -10.11 10.41
CA GLY A 185 -3.68 -10.24 10.67
C GLY A 185 -4.32 -9.13 11.53
N ASP A 186 -3.59 -8.49 12.44
CA ASP A 186 -4.10 -7.40 13.31
C ASP A 186 -3.25 -6.10 13.24
N ILE A 187 -3.75 -4.97 13.72
CA ILE A 187 -3.04 -3.68 13.75
C ILE A 187 -2.26 -3.43 15.05
N SER A 188 -2.12 -4.44 15.92
CA SER A 188 -1.26 -4.39 17.10
C SER A 188 0.20 -4.17 16.71
N MET A 189 0.83 -3.17 17.33
CA MET A 189 2.22 -2.81 17.07
C MET A 189 3.17 -3.81 17.73
N LEU A 190 4.22 -4.22 17.02
CA LEU A 190 5.21 -5.16 17.54
C LEU A 190 6.28 -4.44 18.38
N PRO A 191 6.77 -5.09 19.45
CA PRO A 191 7.99 -4.67 20.15
C PRO A 191 9.20 -4.62 19.22
N TRP A 192 10.21 -3.84 19.59
CA TRP A 192 11.42 -3.61 18.78
C TRP A 192 12.08 -4.88 18.25
N ASP A 193 12.32 -5.88 19.09
CA ASP A 193 13.06 -7.08 18.68
C ASP A 193 12.29 -7.94 17.67
N GLU A 194 10.96 -8.02 17.81
CA GLU A 194 10.10 -8.71 16.85
C GLU A 194 9.95 -7.90 15.56
N ALA A 195 9.77 -6.58 15.69
CA ALA A 195 9.69 -5.65 14.58
C ALA A 195 10.97 -5.68 13.73
N LEU A 196 12.15 -5.80 14.36
CA LEU A 196 13.43 -5.90 13.68
C LEU A 196 13.48 -7.07 12.69
N GLN A 197 12.86 -8.21 13.01
CA GLN A 197 12.81 -9.37 12.12
C GLN A 197 12.04 -9.09 10.82
N ILE A 198 11.05 -8.18 10.88
CA ILE A 198 10.30 -7.72 9.71
C ILE A 198 11.06 -6.61 8.98
N ILE A 199 11.58 -5.63 9.72
CA ILE A 199 12.41 -4.54 9.18
C ILE A 199 13.60 -5.13 8.40
N ASP A 200 14.16 -6.24 8.86
CA ASP A 200 15.29 -6.87 8.20
C ASP A 200 14.96 -7.48 6.85
N LYS A 201 13.69 -7.85 6.62
CA LYS A 201 13.18 -8.34 5.35
C LYS A 201 12.92 -7.22 4.34
N PHE A 202 12.88 -5.96 4.78
CA PHE A 202 12.75 -4.82 3.86
C PHE A 202 14.03 -4.54 3.09
N GLY A 203 13.85 -3.96 1.90
CA GLY A 203 14.92 -3.48 1.05
C GLY A 203 14.40 -3.00 -0.30
N PHE A 204 15.25 -3.06 -1.33
CA PHE A 204 14.87 -2.60 -2.67
C PHE A 204 13.75 -3.43 -3.31
N ASN A 205 13.69 -4.73 -3.00
CA ASN A 205 12.66 -5.60 -3.54
C ASN A 205 11.28 -5.25 -2.97
N SER A 206 11.21 -4.95 -1.67
CA SER A 206 9.97 -4.46 -1.07
C SER A 206 9.59 -3.10 -1.66
N ALA A 207 10.55 -2.19 -1.88
CA ALA A 207 10.26 -0.88 -2.47
C ALA A 207 9.72 -0.99 -3.92
N LYS A 208 10.31 -1.86 -4.75
CA LYS A 208 9.82 -2.15 -6.10
C LYS A 208 8.41 -2.74 -6.07
N LEU A 209 8.17 -3.71 -5.18
CA LEU A 209 6.86 -4.35 -5.04
C LEU A 209 5.81 -3.34 -4.56
N HIS A 210 6.18 -2.47 -3.63
CA HIS A 210 5.37 -1.35 -3.17
C HIS A 210 5.00 -0.41 -4.34
N LEU A 211 5.96 -0.04 -5.20
CA LEU A 211 5.70 0.78 -6.40
C LEU A 211 4.74 0.08 -7.39
N ILE A 212 4.85 -1.24 -7.55
CA ILE A 212 3.93 -2.03 -8.37
C ILE A 212 2.51 -2.00 -7.78
N PHE A 213 2.35 -2.23 -6.47
CA PHE A 213 1.04 -2.16 -5.80
C PHE A 213 0.43 -0.77 -5.93
N ALA A 214 1.25 0.27 -5.78
CA ALA A 214 0.87 1.66 -5.98
C ALA A 214 0.37 1.94 -7.42
N ALA A 215 1.01 1.37 -8.45
CA ALA A 215 0.55 1.48 -9.83
C ALA A 215 -0.81 0.79 -10.06
N TYR A 216 -1.01 -0.39 -9.45
CA TYR A 216 -2.30 -1.09 -9.51
C TYR A 216 -3.40 -0.34 -8.76
N ALA A 217 -3.11 0.22 -7.60
CA ALA A 217 -4.04 1.05 -6.85
C ALA A 217 -4.49 2.27 -7.67
N MET A 218 -3.60 2.91 -8.42
CA MET A 218 -3.94 4.05 -9.29
C MET A 218 -4.91 3.72 -10.43
N LYS A 219 -4.98 2.45 -10.84
CA LYS A 219 -5.93 2.01 -11.87
C LYS A 219 -7.35 1.78 -11.32
N GLN A 220 -7.51 1.75 -9.99
CA GLN A 220 -8.81 1.57 -9.34
C GLN A 220 -9.51 2.92 -9.19
N GLU A 221 -10.83 2.92 -9.35
CA GLU A 221 -11.63 4.14 -9.14
C GLU A 221 -11.70 4.51 -7.65
N ARG A 222 -11.85 3.52 -6.77
CA ARG A 222 -11.89 3.66 -5.31
C ARG A 222 -10.90 2.69 -4.66
N PRO A 223 -9.61 3.04 -4.61
CA PRO A 223 -8.57 2.11 -4.15
C PRO A 223 -8.83 1.58 -2.73
N TRP A 224 -9.38 2.39 -1.83
CA TRP A 224 -9.67 2.05 -0.43
C TRP A 224 -10.83 1.06 -0.22
N GLU A 225 -11.66 0.84 -1.24
CA GLU A 225 -12.77 -0.13 -1.24
C GLU A 225 -12.48 -1.33 -2.15
N SER A 226 -11.41 -1.27 -2.95
CA SER A 226 -11.10 -2.26 -3.97
C SER A 226 -10.10 -3.32 -3.50
N LEU A 227 -10.12 -4.47 -4.16
CA LEU A 227 -9.09 -5.49 -4.04
C LEU A 227 -8.52 -5.83 -5.41
N PHE A 228 -7.28 -6.31 -5.44
CA PHE A 228 -6.66 -6.79 -6.66
C PHE A 228 -5.78 -8.01 -6.45
N VAL A 229 -5.74 -8.88 -7.46
CA VAL A 229 -5.00 -10.14 -7.41
C VAL A 229 -3.85 -10.13 -8.40
N LEU A 230 -2.64 -10.44 -7.91
CA LEU A 230 -1.42 -10.50 -8.70
C LEU A 230 -0.78 -11.89 -8.59
N ASN A 231 -0.36 -12.44 -9.72
CA ASN A 231 0.46 -13.66 -9.76
C ASN A 231 1.94 -13.28 -9.61
N ALA A 232 2.65 -13.92 -8.69
CA ALA A 232 4.07 -13.69 -8.47
C ALA A 232 4.92 -14.01 -9.71
N SER A 233 4.53 -14.96 -10.56
CA SER A 233 5.18 -15.19 -11.86
C SER A 233 5.18 -13.96 -12.78
N ASN A 234 4.15 -13.10 -12.72
CA ASN A 234 4.14 -11.84 -13.48
C ASN A 234 5.08 -10.82 -12.84
N LEU A 235 5.09 -10.73 -11.51
CA LEU A 235 5.97 -9.84 -10.76
C LEU A 235 7.46 -10.14 -10.98
N ILE A 236 7.82 -11.42 -11.17
CA ILE A 236 9.18 -11.82 -11.58
C ILE A 236 9.60 -11.08 -12.85
N LYS A 237 8.72 -11.00 -13.86
CA LYS A 237 9.01 -10.31 -15.13
C LYS A 237 9.01 -8.79 -14.94
N ASP A 238 8.06 -8.26 -14.19
CA ASP A 238 7.92 -6.81 -13.98
C ASP A 238 9.12 -6.23 -13.21
N MET A 239 9.70 -7.00 -12.28
CA MET A 239 10.92 -6.63 -11.55
C MET A 239 12.24 -6.97 -12.29
N GLY A 240 12.19 -7.56 -13.49
CA GLY A 240 13.36 -7.97 -14.26
C GLY A 240 14.10 -9.20 -13.72
N TRP A 241 13.45 -10.00 -12.85
CA TRP A 241 14.03 -11.21 -12.27
C TRP A 241 13.96 -12.42 -13.20
N ASP A 242 13.29 -12.31 -14.35
CA ASP A 242 13.32 -13.34 -15.39
C ASP A 242 14.76 -13.58 -15.91
N GLN A 243 15.60 -12.54 -15.88
CA GLN A 243 17.01 -12.61 -16.30
C GLN A 243 17.94 -13.21 -15.23
N ARG A 244 17.49 -13.30 -13.98
CA ARG A 244 18.27 -13.87 -12.88
C ARG A 244 18.37 -15.38 -12.99
N THR A 245 19.56 -15.92 -13.21
CA THR A 245 19.80 -17.37 -13.30
C THR A 245 20.24 -18.00 -11.97
N ASP A 246 20.58 -17.18 -10.98
CA ASP A 246 21.05 -17.60 -9.65
C ASP A 246 19.94 -18.26 -8.80
N LEU A 247 18.67 -17.88 -9.03
CA LEU A 247 17.52 -18.42 -8.31
C LEU A 247 16.61 -19.26 -9.22
N ARG A 248 16.19 -20.43 -8.71
CA ARG A 248 15.11 -21.22 -9.33
C ARG A 248 13.76 -20.52 -9.20
N LYS A 249 12.80 -20.90 -10.05
CA LYS A 249 11.45 -20.29 -10.08
C LYS A 249 10.77 -20.30 -8.70
N HIS A 250 10.70 -21.46 -8.03
CA HIS A 250 10.07 -21.57 -6.71
C HIS A 250 10.73 -20.61 -5.69
N LYS A 251 12.07 -20.47 -5.70
CA LYS A 251 12.76 -19.54 -4.79
C LYS A 251 12.36 -18.09 -5.06
N LYS A 252 12.28 -17.68 -6.33
CA LYS A 252 11.81 -16.34 -6.70
C LYS A 252 10.38 -16.09 -6.20
N LEU A 253 9.50 -17.08 -6.33
CA LEU A 253 8.12 -17.00 -5.84
C LEU A 253 8.07 -16.88 -4.31
N SER A 254 8.83 -17.70 -3.59
CA SER A 254 8.94 -17.63 -2.13
C SER A 254 9.53 -16.30 -1.64
N GLU A 255 10.51 -15.74 -2.34
CA GLU A 255 11.07 -14.42 -1.98
C GLU A 255 10.04 -13.29 -2.19
N ILE A 256 9.23 -13.35 -3.25
CA ILE A 256 8.12 -12.41 -3.46
C ILE A 256 7.08 -12.56 -2.35
N ALA A 257 6.72 -13.79 -1.97
CA ALA A 257 5.80 -14.08 -0.88
C ALA A 257 6.28 -13.48 0.46
N LYS A 258 7.54 -13.72 0.83
CA LYS A 258 8.16 -13.15 2.04
C LYS A 258 8.18 -11.62 2.02
N THR A 259 8.52 -11.04 0.87
CA THR A 259 8.56 -9.58 0.68
C THR A 259 7.16 -8.97 0.81
N ALA A 260 6.15 -9.61 0.21
CA ALA A 260 4.76 -9.19 0.29
C ALA A 260 4.23 -9.28 1.72
N PHE A 261 4.55 -10.36 2.43
CA PHE A 261 4.24 -10.51 3.85
C PHE A 261 4.85 -9.39 4.70
N ALA A 262 6.12 -9.03 4.48
CA ALA A 262 6.73 -7.92 5.21
C ALA A 262 5.99 -6.58 4.93
N LEU A 263 5.53 -6.36 3.70
CA LEU A 263 4.74 -5.17 3.35
C LEU A 263 3.36 -5.13 4.03
N ASP A 264 2.76 -6.29 4.33
CA ASP A 264 1.48 -6.40 5.06
C ASP A 264 1.61 -5.89 6.51
N CYS A 265 2.77 -6.14 7.11
CA CYS A 265 3.09 -5.70 8.46
C CYS A 265 3.37 -4.19 8.57
N LEU A 266 3.48 -3.45 7.46
CA LEU A 266 3.80 -2.03 7.50
C LEU A 266 2.55 -1.19 7.82
N LEU A 267 2.53 -0.60 9.02
CA LEU A 267 1.52 0.39 9.40
C LEU A 267 1.93 1.79 8.98
N VAL A 268 0.92 2.62 8.78
CA VAL A 268 1.05 4.04 8.54
C VAL A 268 0.03 4.82 9.35
N LYS A 269 0.52 5.85 10.02
CA LYS A 269 -0.27 6.92 10.63
C LYS A 269 0.14 8.22 9.97
N ALA A 270 -0.74 8.78 9.15
CA ALA A 270 -0.45 10.06 8.49
C ALA A 270 -1.35 11.13 9.12
N VAL A 271 -0.76 12.16 9.72
CA VAL A 271 -1.48 13.36 10.14
C VAL A 271 -1.21 14.44 9.10
N TRP A 272 -2.23 14.80 8.35
CA TRP A 272 -2.10 15.73 7.23
C TRP A 272 -3.19 16.79 7.23
N ILE A 273 -2.79 18.03 7.49
CA ILE A 273 -3.63 19.21 7.45
C ILE A 273 -3.72 19.69 6.00
N GLU A 274 -4.92 19.65 5.44
CA GLU A 274 -5.21 20.00 4.05
C GLU A 274 -5.59 21.47 3.87
N GLY A 275 -5.87 22.18 4.98
CA GLY A 275 -6.23 23.58 5.03
C GLY A 275 -7.46 23.82 5.91
N ARG A 276 -8.14 24.96 5.69
CA ARG A 276 -9.39 25.28 6.38
C ARG A 276 -10.60 25.06 5.46
N ASN A 277 -11.67 24.49 5.99
CA ASN A 277 -12.93 24.38 5.28
C ASN A 277 -13.59 25.77 5.09
N LYS A 278 -14.70 25.83 4.35
CA LYS A 278 -15.42 27.09 4.08
C LYS A 278 -15.92 27.81 5.34
N LYS A 279 -16.00 27.11 6.48
CA LYS A 279 -16.41 27.66 7.78
C LYS A 279 -15.21 28.07 8.64
N GLY A 280 -13.99 27.91 8.15
CA GLY A 280 -12.75 28.26 8.85
C GLY A 280 -12.17 27.17 9.75
N GLU A 281 -12.78 25.97 9.82
CA GLU A 281 -12.30 24.84 10.63
C GLU A 281 -11.16 24.11 9.92
N ILE A 282 -10.21 23.55 10.68
CA ILE A 282 -9.05 22.84 10.13
C ILE A 282 -9.49 21.45 9.63
N ASN A 283 -9.25 21.16 8.35
CA ASN A 283 -9.43 19.82 7.79
C ASN A 283 -8.11 19.05 7.94
N ALA A 284 -8.10 18.04 8.82
CA ALA A 284 -6.98 17.13 8.99
C ALA A 284 -7.40 15.70 8.67
N SER A 285 -6.59 15.02 7.86
CA SER A 285 -6.69 13.59 7.59
C SER A 285 -5.75 12.85 8.53
N THR A 286 -6.27 11.93 9.35
CA THR A 286 -5.49 11.11 10.29
C THR A 286 -5.64 9.60 10.05
N PRO A 287 -5.47 9.07 8.82
CA PRO A 287 -5.58 7.63 8.60
C PRO A 287 -4.50 6.89 9.40
N ILE A 288 -4.97 5.95 10.23
CA ILE A 288 -4.15 4.95 10.92
C ILE A 288 -4.55 3.59 10.35
N GLY A 289 -3.59 2.80 9.88
CA GLY A 289 -3.84 1.45 9.41
C GLY A 289 -2.70 0.89 8.60
N ARG A 290 -2.90 -0.28 8.00
CA ARG A 290 -1.91 -0.89 7.09
C ARG A 290 -1.70 -0.03 5.86
N MET A 291 -0.46 -0.02 5.37
CA MET A 291 -0.14 0.53 4.06
C MET A 291 -0.77 -0.34 2.96
N TRP A 292 -0.66 -1.65 3.12
CA TRP A 292 -1.24 -2.69 2.25
C TRP A 292 -1.78 -3.81 3.13
N ASN A 293 -2.98 -4.30 2.85
CA ASN A 293 -3.48 -5.54 3.44
C ASN A 293 -3.32 -6.66 2.40
N ILE A 294 -2.48 -7.65 2.67
CA ILE A 294 -2.02 -8.63 1.69
C ILE A 294 -2.25 -10.05 2.18
N THR A 295 -3.04 -10.81 1.44
CA THR A 295 -3.15 -12.26 1.60
C THR A 295 -2.24 -12.97 0.60
N VAL A 296 -1.31 -13.78 1.11
CA VAL A 296 -0.37 -14.57 0.32
C VAL A 296 -0.90 -16.00 0.20
N VAL A 297 -1.16 -16.44 -1.03
CA VAL A 297 -1.74 -17.77 -1.32
C VAL A 297 -0.78 -18.56 -2.21
N PRO A 298 0.08 -19.43 -1.64
CA PRO A 298 0.93 -20.32 -2.43
C PRO A 298 0.13 -21.48 -3.02
N TYR A 299 0.48 -21.89 -4.24
CA TYR A 299 -0.05 -23.08 -4.92
C TYR A 299 1.11 -24.00 -5.28
N GLY A 300 0.94 -25.30 -5.04
CA GLY A 300 1.94 -26.30 -5.38
C GLY A 300 1.67 -27.62 -4.67
N GLN A 301 2.62 -28.54 -4.78
CA GLN A 301 2.55 -29.82 -4.10
C GLN A 301 2.74 -29.66 -2.59
N ILE A 302 1.86 -30.31 -1.82
CA ILE A 302 1.92 -30.36 -0.36
C ILE A 302 2.89 -31.47 0.08
N ASN A 303 3.77 -31.17 1.02
CA ASN A 303 4.64 -32.17 1.66
C ASN A 303 3.87 -32.98 2.73
N LEU A 304 4.53 -33.97 3.34
CA LEU A 304 3.92 -34.81 4.39
C LEU A 304 3.43 -34.02 5.62
N GLN A 305 3.92 -32.79 5.81
CA GLN A 305 3.57 -31.87 6.90
C GLN A 305 2.48 -30.86 6.53
N GLY A 306 1.83 -30.99 5.37
CA GLY A 306 0.77 -30.06 4.96
C GLY A 306 1.27 -28.72 4.40
N LYS A 307 2.58 -28.55 4.18
CA LYS A 307 3.21 -27.29 3.72
C LYS A 307 3.62 -27.36 2.26
N ILE A 308 3.54 -26.22 1.57
CA ILE A 308 4.03 -26.04 0.20
C ILE A 308 5.44 -25.42 0.29
N GLU A 309 6.47 -26.25 0.18
CA GLU A 309 7.87 -25.78 0.24
C GLU A 309 8.36 -25.20 -1.10
N GLU A 310 8.00 -25.85 -2.20
CA GLU A 310 8.33 -25.42 -3.56
C GLU A 310 7.05 -25.02 -4.31
N PRO A 311 6.59 -23.76 -4.16
CA PRO A 311 5.38 -23.32 -4.84
C PRO A 311 5.59 -23.25 -6.37
N ASP A 312 4.61 -23.75 -7.11
CA ASP A 312 4.50 -23.62 -8.57
C ASP A 312 4.07 -22.20 -8.97
N GLU A 313 3.26 -21.57 -8.12
CA GLU A 313 2.78 -20.19 -8.23
C GLU A 313 2.48 -19.61 -6.84
N VAL A 314 2.54 -18.29 -6.71
CA VAL A 314 2.03 -17.58 -5.52
C VAL A 314 1.08 -16.49 -6.01
N GLN A 315 -0.15 -16.49 -5.49
CA GLN A 315 -1.08 -15.37 -5.68
C GLN A 315 -1.02 -14.43 -4.49
N LEU A 316 -0.98 -13.14 -4.78
CA LEU A 316 -1.09 -12.07 -3.81
C LEU A 316 -2.46 -11.43 -4.00
N ILE A 317 -3.27 -11.39 -2.96
CA ILE A 317 -4.53 -10.64 -2.93
C ILE A 317 -4.27 -9.39 -2.11
N ILE A 318 -4.35 -8.22 -2.73
CA ILE A 318 -3.98 -6.94 -2.14
C ILE A 318 -5.20 -6.06 -2.02
N GLN A 319 -5.41 -5.51 -0.84
CA GLN A 319 -6.31 -4.40 -0.57
C GLN A 319 -5.46 -3.17 -0.19
N PRO A 320 -5.54 -2.06 -0.93
CA PRO A 320 -4.89 -0.81 -0.55
C PRO A 320 -5.39 -0.29 0.80
N GLY A 321 -4.45 0.22 1.60
CA GLY A 321 -4.76 0.79 2.91
C GLY A 321 -5.67 2.02 2.88
N ALA A 322 -6.20 2.38 4.05
CA ALA A 322 -7.09 3.53 4.25
C ALA A 322 -6.46 4.86 3.82
N TRP A 323 -5.12 4.96 3.82
CA TRP A 323 -4.40 6.14 3.33
C TRP A 323 -4.80 6.52 1.89
N THR A 324 -5.17 5.55 1.04
CA THR A 324 -5.57 5.84 -0.35
C THR A 324 -6.85 6.67 -0.44
N LYS A 325 -7.74 6.62 0.55
CA LYS A 325 -8.93 7.49 0.63
C LYS A 325 -8.59 8.96 0.80
N HIS A 326 -7.46 9.24 1.45
CA HIS A 326 -7.02 10.60 1.78
C HIS A 326 -5.96 11.12 0.79
N PHE A 327 -5.20 10.25 0.13
CA PHE A 327 -4.12 10.67 -0.78
C PHE A 327 -4.35 10.32 -2.27
N LEU A 328 -5.31 9.44 -2.57
CA LEU A 328 -5.65 9.00 -3.93
C LEU A 328 -7.13 9.17 -4.28
N ASN A 329 -7.83 10.10 -3.63
CA ASN A 329 -9.24 10.36 -3.91
C ASN A 329 -9.45 11.57 -4.82
N ARG A 330 -9.68 11.30 -6.11
CA ARG A 330 -9.89 12.33 -7.14
C ARG A 330 -11.11 13.21 -6.86
N ALA A 331 -12.18 12.62 -6.29
CA ALA A 331 -13.40 13.36 -5.95
C ALA A 331 -13.19 14.24 -4.72
N GLY A 332 -12.55 13.70 -3.68
CA GLY A 332 -12.16 14.43 -2.47
C GLY A 332 -11.23 15.60 -2.77
N ALA A 333 -10.31 15.46 -3.72
CA ALA A 333 -9.46 16.57 -4.17
C ALA A 333 -10.25 17.72 -4.81
N LYS A 334 -11.35 17.44 -5.54
CA LYS A 334 -12.20 18.52 -6.07
C LYS A 334 -13.03 19.19 -4.96
N SER A 335 -13.41 18.47 -3.91
CA SER A 335 -14.16 19.03 -2.78
C SER A 335 -13.29 19.61 -1.66
N ARG A 336 -11.95 19.43 -1.73
CA ARG A 336 -10.96 19.80 -0.69
C ARG A 336 -11.12 19.01 0.62
N ASP A 337 -11.49 17.74 0.49
CA ASP A 337 -11.62 16.78 1.60
C ASP A 337 -10.57 15.65 1.53
N ALA A 338 -9.77 15.62 0.47
CA ALA A 338 -8.66 14.69 0.29
C ALA A 338 -7.64 15.25 -0.71
N LEU A 339 -6.47 14.64 -0.78
CA LEU A 339 -5.48 14.85 -1.81
C LEU A 339 -5.63 13.87 -2.98
N TYR A 340 -5.14 14.31 -4.15
CA TYR A 340 -4.95 13.44 -5.31
C TYR A 340 -3.62 13.80 -5.96
N GLN A 341 -2.58 13.08 -5.56
CA GLN A 341 -1.19 13.38 -5.90
C GLN A 341 -0.51 12.17 -6.55
N PHE A 342 -0.20 12.29 -7.84
CA PHE A 342 0.44 11.23 -8.59
C PHE A 342 1.48 11.78 -9.58
N GLY A 343 2.38 10.88 -9.98
CA GLY A 343 3.37 11.03 -11.03
C GLY A 343 3.38 9.78 -11.91
N TYR A 344 4.48 9.52 -12.60
CA TYR A 344 4.60 8.36 -13.49
C TYR A 344 5.89 7.59 -13.25
N LEU A 345 5.75 6.28 -13.10
CA LEU A 345 6.81 5.29 -12.97
C LEU A 345 7.17 4.73 -14.34
N ALA A 346 8.41 4.88 -14.78
CA ALA A 346 8.92 4.18 -15.96
C ALA A 346 9.20 2.70 -15.62
N GLN A 347 8.82 1.77 -16.51
CA GLN A 347 9.01 0.32 -16.32
C GLN A 347 10.47 -0.03 -16.04
N GLN A 348 11.40 0.66 -16.72
CA GLN A 348 12.83 0.40 -16.62
C GLN A 348 13.38 0.58 -15.20
N VAL A 349 12.76 1.43 -14.37
CA VAL A 349 13.14 1.62 -12.96
C VAL A 349 13.00 0.32 -12.16
N LEU A 350 11.93 -0.44 -12.42
CA LEU A 350 11.69 -1.72 -11.73
C LEU A 350 12.71 -2.80 -12.12
N LYS A 351 13.36 -2.67 -13.29
CA LYS A 351 14.33 -3.63 -13.82
C LYS A 351 15.78 -3.36 -13.43
N ILE A 352 16.10 -2.23 -12.78
CA ILE A 352 17.46 -1.92 -12.31
C ILE A 352 17.90 -2.95 -11.26
N ASP A 353 19.09 -3.52 -11.38
CA ASP A 353 19.58 -4.49 -10.41
C ASP A 353 20.03 -3.79 -9.10
N PRO A 354 19.34 -4.00 -7.96
CA PRO A 354 19.72 -3.38 -6.70
C PRO A 354 21.10 -3.82 -6.17
N TYR A 355 21.62 -4.98 -6.57
CA TYR A 355 22.88 -5.51 -6.03
C TYR A 355 24.11 -4.86 -6.66
N HIS A 356 24.03 -4.47 -7.93
CA HIS A 356 25.13 -3.85 -8.67
C HIS A 356 24.93 -2.34 -8.82
N ASP A 357 23.68 -1.89 -8.94
CA ASP A 357 23.32 -0.52 -9.31
C ASP A 357 22.47 0.17 -8.23
N GLU A 358 22.81 -0.07 -6.96
CA GLU A 358 22.06 0.40 -5.80
C GLU A 358 21.75 1.91 -5.86
N LEU A 359 22.79 2.73 -6.08
CA LEU A 359 22.65 4.19 -6.13
C LEU A 359 21.74 4.63 -7.28
N ALA A 360 21.86 3.99 -8.45
CA ALA A 360 21.01 4.30 -9.60
C ALA A 360 19.54 4.02 -9.29
N LEU A 361 19.25 2.90 -8.61
CA LEU A 361 17.89 2.56 -8.21
C LEU A 361 17.36 3.52 -7.15
N ARG A 362 18.14 3.87 -6.11
CA ARG A 362 17.75 4.87 -5.10
C ARG A 362 17.37 6.19 -5.75
N LEU A 363 18.22 6.68 -6.65
CA LEU A 363 17.98 7.92 -7.39
C LEU A 363 16.75 7.80 -8.30
N ALA A 364 16.63 6.73 -9.07
CA ALA A 364 15.50 6.52 -9.96
C ALA A 364 14.15 6.51 -9.21
N ILE A 365 14.09 5.85 -8.04
CA ILE A 365 12.89 5.85 -7.19
C ILE A 365 12.59 7.26 -6.69
N TYR A 366 13.60 7.94 -6.11
CA TYR A 366 13.41 9.29 -5.59
C TYR A 366 12.95 10.27 -6.68
N LEU A 367 13.64 10.30 -7.80
CA LEU A 367 13.33 11.17 -8.93
C LEU A 367 11.95 10.88 -9.51
N THR A 368 11.53 9.61 -9.52
CA THR A 368 10.15 9.24 -9.94
C THR A 368 9.12 9.92 -9.04
N LEU A 369 9.31 9.86 -7.72
CA LEU A 369 8.38 10.45 -6.75
C LEU A 369 8.45 11.99 -6.73
N ASP A 370 9.64 12.57 -6.93
CA ASP A 370 9.90 14.02 -6.85
C ASP A 370 9.60 14.78 -8.15
N SER A 371 9.53 14.09 -9.29
CA SER A 371 9.37 14.67 -10.64
C SER A 371 8.21 15.66 -10.81
N ARG A 372 7.12 15.51 -10.03
CA ARG A 372 6.00 16.47 -10.08
C ARG A 372 6.22 17.74 -9.27
N ILE A 373 7.10 17.67 -8.27
CA ILE A 373 7.40 18.77 -7.35
C ILE A 373 8.42 19.69 -8.01
N ARG A 374 9.47 19.11 -8.61
CA ARG A 374 10.50 19.85 -9.36
C ARG A 374 10.32 19.69 -10.86
N LEU A 375 9.48 20.55 -11.42
CA LEU A 375 9.21 20.58 -12.87
C LEU A 375 10.42 21.06 -13.69
N ASP A 376 11.26 21.90 -13.10
CA ASP A 376 12.51 22.35 -13.69
C ASP A 376 13.55 21.22 -13.74
N GLY A 377 13.48 20.29 -12.77
CA GLY A 377 14.34 19.13 -12.65
C GLY A 377 15.73 19.46 -12.14
N ASN A 378 15.91 20.62 -11.48
CA ASN A 378 17.23 21.06 -11.03
C ASN A 378 17.60 20.44 -9.68
N TYR A 379 18.80 19.87 -9.62
CA TYR A 379 19.33 19.23 -8.44
C TYR A 379 20.79 19.60 -8.22
N LYS A 380 21.19 19.63 -6.95
CA LYS A 380 22.59 19.63 -6.52
C LYS A 380 23.05 18.19 -6.31
N VAL A 381 24.27 17.83 -6.71
CA VAL A 381 24.78 16.46 -6.52
C VAL A 381 24.78 16.07 -5.03
N GLN A 382 25.22 16.98 -4.15
CA GLN A 382 25.18 16.76 -2.70
C GLN A 382 23.78 16.38 -2.21
N GLU A 383 22.75 17.09 -2.69
CA GLU A 383 21.37 16.83 -2.29
C GLU A 383 20.95 15.40 -2.68
N LEU A 384 21.21 14.98 -3.91
CA LEU A 384 20.86 13.64 -4.39
C LEU A 384 21.64 12.54 -3.64
N LEU A 385 22.90 12.79 -3.30
CA LEU A 385 23.68 11.85 -2.49
C LEU A 385 23.19 11.77 -1.04
N GLU A 386 22.80 12.89 -0.42
CA GLU A 386 22.23 12.91 0.93
C GLU A 386 20.85 12.26 1.00
N ILE A 387 20.12 12.24 -0.12
CA ILE A 387 18.87 11.49 -0.24
C ILE A 387 19.15 9.99 -0.36
N ALA A 388 20.17 9.60 -1.13
CA ALA A 388 20.50 8.20 -1.37
C ALA A 388 21.20 7.55 -0.16
N PHE A 389 22.10 8.27 0.52
CA PHE A 389 22.97 7.74 1.56
C PHE A 389 22.84 8.52 2.87
N ALA A 390 23.15 7.85 3.97
CA ALA A 390 23.32 8.50 5.26
C ALA A 390 24.51 9.49 5.24
N LYS A 391 24.33 10.66 5.85
CA LYS A 391 25.35 11.74 5.91
C LYS A 391 26.76 11.27 6.29
N PRO A 392 26.96 10.36 7.28
CA PRO A 392 28.29 9.91 7.66
C PRO A 392 29.10 9.26 6.52
N ILE A 393 28.43 8.70 5.49
CA ILE A 393 29.11 8.12 4.33
C ILE A 393 29.78 9.22 3.51
N ILE A 394 29.06 10.33 3.27
CA ILE A 394 29.55 11.48 2.52
C ILE A 394 30.65 12.19 3.30
N ASP A 395 30.46 12.38 4.61
CA ASP A 395 31.45 13.02 5.48
C ASP A 395 32.76 12.22 5.53
N LYS A 396 32.68 10.89 5.67
CA LYS A 396 33.85 10.01 5.61
C LYS A 396 34.54 10.05 4.24
N ALA A 397 33.80 10.20 3.15
CA ALA A 397 34.37 10.37 1.81
C ALA A 397 35.10 11.71 1.64
N ARG A 398 34.70 12.78 2.34
CA ARG A 398 35.46 14.05 2.35
C ARG A 398 36.83 13.92 3.01
N LEU A 399 36.95 13.07 4.02
CA LEU A 399 38.19 12.89 4.79
C LEU A 399 39.15 11.86 4.18
N ASP A 400 38.63 10.88 3.42
CA ASP A 400 39.41 9.76 2.88
C ASP A 400 39.40 9.76 1.35
N ARG A 401 40.59 9.89 0.75
CA ARG A 401 40.78 9.93 -0.71
C ARG A 401 40.27 8.66 -1.42
N ARG A 402 40.38 7.48 -0.81
CA ARG A 402 39.90 6.22 -1.40
C ARG A 402 38.38 6.22 -1.43
N ARG A 403 37.75 6.56 -0.31
CA ARG A 403 36.28 6.67 -0.23
C ARG A 403 35.72 7.76 -1.14
N ALA A 404 36.43 8.88 -1.30
CA ALA A 404 36.08 9.92 -2.28
C ALA A 404 36.05 9.36 -3.71
N TYR A 405 37.05 8.53 -4.05
CA TYR A 405 37.13 7.90 -5.36
C TYR A 405 35.98 6.91 -5.56
N ASP A 406 35.72 6.04 -4.59
CA ASP A 406 34.66 5.03 -4.66
C ASP A 406 33.27 5.70 -4.79
N LEU A 407 33.00 6.74 -3.99
CA LEU A 407 31.74 7.50 -4.07
C LEU A 407 31.56 8.15 -5.46
N LYS A 408 32.62 8.71 -6.03
CA LYS A 408 32.58 9.27 -7.40
C LYS A 408 32.33 8.18 -8.44
N GLN A 409 32.95 7.00 -8.32
CA GLN A 409 32.70 5.90 -9.26
C GLN A 409 31.27 5.40 -9.19
N HIS A 410 30.71 5.28 -7.99
CA HIS A 410 29.30 4.92 -7.81
C HIS A 410 28.38 5.98 -8.42
N TRP A 411 28.65 7.26 -8.18
CA TRP A 411 27.91 8.36 -8.80
C TRP A 411 27.96 8.31 -10.33
N ASP A 412 29.16 8.17 -10.90
CA ASP A 412 29.34 8.11 -12.36
C ASP A 412 28.62 6.91 -12.98
N SER A 413 28.73 5.74 -12.35
CA SER A 413 28.06 4.52 -12.81
C SER A 413 26.54 4.68 -12.76
N ALA A 414 26.01 5.30 -11.69
CA ALA A 414 24.59 5.57 -11.55
C ALA A 414 24.07 6.52 -12.64
N ILE A 415 24.77 7.63 -12.88
CA ILE A 415 24.37 8.60 -13.92
C ILE A 415 24.42 7.98 -15.32
N LYS A 416 25.45 7.18 -15.62
CA LYS A 416 25.55 6.44 -16.90
C LYS A 416 24.39 5.47 -17.08
N LEU A 417 24.02 4.74 -16.03
CA LEU A 417 22.89 3.84 -16.09
C LEU A 417 21.57 4.60 -16.30
N LEU A 418 21.34 5.70 -15.59
CA LEU A 418 20.14 6.52 -15.79
C LEU A 418 20.05 7.04 -17.24
N LEU A 419 21.15 7.54 -17.80
CA LEU A 419 21.22 7.94 -19.22
C LEU A 419 20.86 6.78 -20.16
N LYS A 420 21.42 5.58 -19.93
CA LYS A 420 21.12 4.37 -20.70
C LYS A 420 19.64 3.97 -20.63
N LEU A 421 18.99 4.21 -19.49
CA LEU A 421 17.57 3.95 -19.28
C LEU A 421 16.65 5.07 -19.83
N GLY A 422 17.21 6.05 -20.53
CA GLY A 422 16.47 7.12 -21.20
C GLY A 422 16.15 8.33 -20.32
N TRP A 423 16.75 8.44 -19.13
CA TRP A 423 16.64 9.67 -18.34
C TRP A 423 17.36 10.83 -19.04
N GLN A 424 16.75 12.01 -19.03
CA GLN A 424 17.33 13.19 -19.64
C GLN A 424 18.17 13.91 -18.59
N ILE A 425 19.49 13.91 -18.75
CA ILE A 425 20.42 14.54 -17.82
C ILE A 425 21.22 15.62 -18.55
N ALA A 426 21.11 16.86 -18.08
CA ALA A 426 21.92 17.99 -18.55
C ALA A 426 22.82 18.47 -17.41
N PHE A 427 24.12 18.58 -17.70
CA PHE A 427 25.12 19.04 -16.73
C PHE A 427 25.29 20.55 -16.84
N ASP A 428 25.23 21.26 -15.72
CA ASP A 428 25.48 22.70 -15.69
C ASP A 428 26.95 22.97 -16.07
N PRO A 429 27.25 23.70 -17.15
CA PRO A 429 28.62 23.94 -17.59
C PRO A 429 29.44 24.76 -16.58
N GLU A 430 28.79 25.60 -15.76
CA GLU A 430 29.50 26.46 -14.80
C GLU A 430 29.95 25.67 -13.56
N THR A 431 29.05 24.87 -13.00
CA THR A 431 29.29 24.15 -11.74
C THR A 431 29.70 22.69 -11.94
N TYR A 432 29.40 22.10 -13.10
CA TYR A 432 29.71 20.71 -13.47
C TYR A 432 30.58 20.65 -14.75
N PRO A 433 31.86 21.04 -14.65
CA PRO A 433 32.78 21.07 -15.79
C PRO A 433 33.10 19.68 -16.34
N GLU A 434 33.58 19.63 -17.57
CA GLU A 434 33.81 18.39 -18.33
C GLU A 434 34.72 17.40 -17.60
N GLN A 435 35.72 17.85 -16.83
CA GLN A 435 36.61 16.96 -16.06
C GLN A 435 35.91 16.13 -15.00
N LEU A 436 34.75 16.58 -14.51
CA LEU A 436 33.99 15.88 -13.49
C LEU A 436 32.94 14.94 -14.08
N ARG A 437 32.63 15.05 -15.38
CA ARG A 437 31.54 14.28 -16.01
C ARG A 437 31.89 12.79 -16.08
N PRO A 438 30.88 11.89 -16.05
CA PRO A 438 31.12 10.44 -15.99
C PRO A 438 32.00 9.86 -17.10
N ASP A 439 31.98 10.43 -18.30
CA ASP A 439 32.74 9.96 -19.47
C ASP A 439 34.09 10.66 -19.69
N SER A 440 34.46 11.56 -18.78
CA SER A 440 35.71 12.31 -18.90
C SER A 440 36.92 11.42 -18.66
N LYS A 441 37.89 11.51 -19.58
CA LYS A 441 39.22 10.90 -19.44
C LYS A 441 40.25 11.86 -18.84
N GLU A 442 39.86 13.11 -18.57
CA GLU A 442 40.76 14.13 -18.05
C GLU A 442 41.14 13.87 -16.58
N LYS A 443 42.31 14.39 -16.20
CA LYS A 443 42.79 14.27 -14.83
C LYS A 443 41.91 15.11 -13.91
N LYS A 444 41.32 14.46 -12.91
CA LYS A 444 40.46 15.11 -11.90
C LYS A 444 41.23 16.20 -11.15
N PRO A 445 40.63 17.38 -10.93
CA PRO A 445 41.28 18.46 -10.19
C PRO A 445 41.51 18.08 -8.71
N LYS A 446 42.41 18.80 -8.04
CA LYS A 446 42.51 18.71 -6.57
C LYS A 446 41.21 19.18 -5.93
N GLY A 447 40.75 18.48 -4.89
CA GLY A 447 39.46 18.78 -4.24
C GLY A 447 38.24 18.51 -5.13
N TYR A 448 38.34 17.58 -6.10
CA TYR A 448 37.25 17.30 -7.04
C TYR A 448 35.95 16.86 -6.35
N LEU A 449 36.02 16.27 -5.15
CA LEU A 449 34.83 15.80 -4.45
C LEU A 449 33.96 16.98 -4.00
N ASP A 450 34.52 18.02 -3.40
CA ASP A 450 33.72 19.19 -2.98
C ASP A 450 33.13 19.90 -4.20
N LYS A 451 33.92 20.04 -5.28
CA LYS A 451 33.42 20.56 -6.56
C LYS A 451 32.28 19.71 -7.14
N LEU A 452 32.39 18.38 -7.04
CA LEU A 452 31.33 17.47 -7.47
C LEU A 452 30.08 17.67 -6.62
N LEU A 453 30.23 17.71 -5.29
CA LEU A 453 29.11 17.89 -4.36
C LEU A 453 28.38 19.22 -4.63
N ASP A 454 29.13 20.27 -4.97
CA ASP A 454 28.60 21.58 -5.34
C ASP A 454 28.01 21.69 -6.75
N ALA A 455 28.28 20.71 -7.60
CA ALA A 455 27.82 20.71 -8.98
C ALA A 455 26.29 20.59 -9.09
N LYS A 456 25.74 21.26 -10.10
CA LYS A 456 24.31 21.23 -10.43
C LYS A 456 24.09 20.42 -11.71
N LEU A 457 22.94 19.75 -11.76
CA LEU A 457 22.46 19.08 -12.96
C LEU A 457 20.94 19.13 -13.03
N THR A 458 20.44 19.10 -14.25
CA THR A 458 19.02 18.95 -14.54
C THR A 458 18.74 17.49 -14.87
N ILE A 459 17.84 16.85 -14.14
CA ILE A 459 17.41 15.47 -14.39
C ILE A 459 15.91 15.45 -14.64
N LYS A 460 15.49 14.87 -15.76
CA LYS A 460 14.08 14.64 -16.10
C LYS A 460 13.83 13.17 -16.42
N PRO A 461 12.63 12.64 -16.10
CA PRO A 461 12.27 11.27 -16.41
C PRO A 461 12.22 11.00 -17.92
N PRO A 462 12.22 9.72 -18.35
CA PRO A 462 12.15 9.34 -19.75
C PRO A 462 10.92 9.91 -20.47
N THR A 463 11.04 10.18 -21.77
CA THR A 463 9.87 10.58 -22.59
C THR A 463 8.83 9.45 -22.64
N PRO A 464 7.52 9.77 -22.66
CA PRO A 464 6.88 11.09 -22.69
C PRO A 464 6.55 11.68 -21.30
N ILE A 465 7.11 11.15 -20.20
CA ILE A 465 6.70 11.52 -18.83
C ILE A 465 6.81 13.03 -18.55
N PRO A 466 7.90 13.74 -18.90
CA PRO A 466 8.02 15.18 -18.63
C PRO A 466 6.87 16.00 -19.24
N GLU A 467 6.44 15.66 -20.45
CA GLU A 467 5.34 16.35 -21.15
C GLU A 467 3.99 16.10 -20.47
N LEU A 468 3.77 14.87 -19.99
CA LEU A 468 2.57 14.49 -19.24
C LEU A 468 2.47 15.20 -17.89
N ILE A 469 3.61 15.44 -17.22
CA ILE A 469 3.64 16.19 -15.97
C ILE A 469 3.41 17.69 -16.26
N ALA A 470 4.11 18.25 -17.26
CA ALA A 470 4.01 19.66 -17.62
C ALA A 470 2.60 20.06 -18.10
N SER A 471 1.94 19.23 -18.92
CA SER A 471 0.56 19.48 -19.37
C SER A 471 -0.44 19.53 -18.22
N LYS A 472 -0.30 18.67 -17.20
CA LYS A 472 -1.14 18.70 -16.00
C LYS A 472 -0.86 19.91 -15.10
N ALA A 473 0.39 20.34 -15.01
CA ALA A 473 0.75 21.56 -14.30
C ALA A 473 0.12 22.80 -14.96
N LYS A 474 0.19 22.92 -16.30
CA LYS A 474 -0.42 24.02 -17.06
C LYS A 474 -1.93 24.12 -16.86
N ILE A 475 -2.65 23.00 -16.91
CA ILE A 475 -4.11 22.95 -16.65
C ILE A 475 -4.46 23.46 -15.25
N THR A 476 -3.58 23.22 -14.25
CA THR A 476 -3.80 23.66 -12.88
C THR A 476 -3.58 25.17 -12.73
N VAL A 477 -2.55 25.71 -13.39
CA VAL A 477 -2.25 27.16 -13.40
C VAL A 477 -3.32 27.95 -14.15
N GLU A 478 -3.78 27.47 -15.32
CA GLU A 478 -4.85 28.13 -16.09
C GLU A 478 -6.21 28.15 -15.36
N ARG A 479 -6.45 27.19 -14.46
CA ARG A 479 -7.65 27.19 -13.58
C ARG A 479 -7.54 28.16 -12.40
N LEU A 480 -6.33 28.54 -12.00
CA LEU A 480 -6.05 29.46 -10.90
C LEU A 480 -5.96 30.92 -11.37
N GLN A 481 -5.87 31.17 -12.69
CA GLN A 481 -5.97 32.52 -13.23
C GLN A 481 -7.44 32.95 -13.36
N PRO A 482 -7.81 34.17 -12.92
CA PRO A 482 -9.14 34.70 -13.17
C PRO A 482 -9.34 34.87 -14.67
N LYS A 483 -10.28 34.12 -15.26
CA LYS A 483 -10.66 34.31 -16.66
C LYS A 483 -11.25 35.71 -16.82
N VAL A 484 -10.48 36.61 -17.41
CA VAL A 484 -11.01 37.79 -18.09
C VAL A 484 -11.71 37.26 -19.35
N ASN A 485 -13.03 37.41 -19.41
CA ASN A 485 -13.85 36.97 -20.54
C ASN A 485 -13.50 37.74 -21.81
N PRO A 486 -13.15 37.09 -22.94
CA PRO A 486 -13.41 37.65 -24.25
C PRO A 486 -14.84 37.30 -24.67
N LYS A 487 -15.48 38.26 -25.32
CA LYS A 487 -16.88 38.28 -25.73
C LYS A 487 -17.28 37.08 -26.59
N VAL A 488 -18.53 36.68 -26.34
CA VAL A 488 -19.40 35.79 -27.09
C VAL A 488 -19.45 36.19 -28.56
N GLU A 489 -19.21 35.24 -29.45
CA GLU A 489 -19.71 35.30 -30.83
C GLU A 489 -20.66 34.12 -31.05
N GLN A 490 -21.91 34.46 -31.32
CA GLN A 490 -23.04 33.56 -31.51
C GLN A 490 -22.98 32.96 -32.91
N LEU A 491 -23.10 31.64 -33.01
CA LEU A 491 -23.57 31.00 -34.23
C LEU A 491 -24.72 30.06 -33.85
N GLN A 492 -25.92 30.42 -34.30
CA GLN A 492 -27.14 29.60 -34.21
C GLN A 492 -27.25 28.65 -35.45
N PRO A 493 -28.35 27.90 -35.67
CA PRO A 493 -28.34 26.44 -35.52
C PRO A 493 -28.85 25.68 -36.77
N LYS A 494 -28.56 24.38 -36.88
CA LYS A 494 -29.48 23.32 -37.37
C LYS A 494 -28.76 22.00 -37.65
N ALA A 495 -29.16 20.96 -36.94
CA ALA A 495 -29.67 19.70 -37.50
C ALA A 495 -30.27 18.86 -36.36
N GLN A 496 -31.50 18.38 -36.54
CA GLN A 496 -32.24 17.57 -35.57
C GLN A 496 -31.57 16.20 -35.34
N PRO A 497 -31.57 15.68 -34.10
CA PRO A 497 -31.11 14.34 -33.78
C PRO A 497 -32.23 13.29 -33.93
N SER A 498 -31.86 12.11 -34.43
CA SER A 498 -32.73 10.94 -34.52
C SER A 498 -32.64 10.09 -33.25
N GLN A 499 -33.81 9.92 -32.61
CA GLN A 499 -34.25 8.86 -31.70
C GLN A 499 -33.49 8.64 -30.38
N GLU A 500 -34.06 9.26 -29.34
CA GLU A 500 -33.72 9.15 -27.91
C GLU A 500 -34.35 7.91 -27.29
N GLN A 501 -33.53 7.09 -26.61
CA GLN A 501 -34.01 6.23 -25.53
C GLN A 501 -34.18 7.12 -24.28
N HIS A 502 -35.43 7.31 -23.85
CA HIS A 502 -35.78 8.05 -22.64
C HIS A 502 -35.20 7.34 -21.40
N ILE A 503 -34.13 7.89 -20.84
CA ILE A 503 -33.75 7.65 -19.44
C ILE A 503 -34.35 8.81 -18.65
N SER A 504 -35.40 8.57 -17.87
CA SER A 504 -36.12 9.59 -17.10
C SER A 504 -35.38 9.96 -15.81
N LEU A 505 -34.16 10.44 -15.93
CA LEU A 505 -33.45 11.08 -14.82
C LEU A 505 -33.92 12.53 -14.73
N THR A 506 -34.49 12.95 -13.61
CA THR A 506 -34.89 14.36 -13.39
C THR A 506 -33.81 15.13 -12.61
N SER A 507 -33.73 16.44 -12.83
CA SER A 507 -32.79 17.33 -12.14
C SER A 507 -32.98 17.33 -10.62
N SER A 508 -34.23 17.18 -10.15
CA SER A 508 -34.59 17.05 -8.74
C SER A 508 -34.07 15.74 -8.15
N GLN A 509 -34.26 14.60 -8.81
CA GLN A 509 -33.75 13.30 -8.36
C GLN A 509 -32.23 13.32 -8.15
N VAL A 510 -31.48 13.93 -9.07
CA VAL A 510 -30.01 14.06 -8.92
C VAL A 510 -29.64 14.90 -7.70
N LYS A 511 -30.35 16.02 -7.48
CA LYS A 511 -30.11 16.90 -6.33
C LYS A 511 -30.45 16.19 -5.01
N GLU A 512 -31.60 15.53 -4.94
CA GLU A 512 -32.06 14.80 -3.75
C GLU A 512 -31.16 13.63 -3.41
N ALA A 513 -30.82 12.78 -4.39
CA ALA A 513 -29.93 11.64 -4.17
C ALA A 513 -28.51 12.08 -3.78
N ARG A 514 -28.00 13.19 -4.36
CA ARG A 514 -26.72 13.77 -3.94
C ARG A 514 -26.77 14.25 -2.48
N ILE A 515 -27.85 14.94 -2.09
CA ILE A 515 -28.02 15.43 -0.71
C ILE A 515 -28.18 14.26 0.26
N ALA A 516 -28.92 13.22 -0.10
CA ALA A 516 -29.09 12.00 0.69
C ALA A 516 -27.75 11.29 0.97
N LYS A 517 -26.82 11.28 0.00
CA LYS A 517 -25.46 10.78 0.19
C LYS A 517 -24.51 11.74 0.93
N GLY A 518 -24.99 12.92 1.34
CA GLY A 518 -24.17 13.95 2.00
C GLY A 518 -23.08 14.54 1.09
N TRP A 519 -23.25 14.49 -0.23
CA TRP A 519 -22.23 14.91 -1.19
C TRP A 519 -22.43 16.37 -1.61
N SER A 520 -21.33 17.10 -1.80
CA SER A 520 -21.36 18.41 -2.45
C SER A 520 -21.44 18.27 -3.97
N GLN A 521 -21.91 19.31 -4.67
CA GLN A 521 -21.89 19.34 -6.16
C GLN A 521 -20.47 19.14 -6.71
N ALA A 522 -19.45 19.65 -6.01
CA ALA A 522 -18.05 19.47 -6.38
C ALA A 522 -17.59 18.01 -6.23
N LYS A 523 -18.08 17.30 -5.20
CA LYS A 523 -17.78 15.88 -4.96
C LYS A 523 -18.40 14.98 -6.04
N LEU A 524 -19.67 15.24 -6.41
CA LEU A 524 -20.32 14.54 -7.53
C LEU A 524 -19.62 14.81 -8.87
N ALA A 525 -19.27 16.08 -9.14
CA ALA A 525 -18.47 16.44 -10.31
C ALA A 525 -17.08 15.77 -10.28
N GLY A 526 -16.54 15.57 -9.09
CA GLY A 526 -15.34 14.78 -8.78
C GLY A 526 -15.37 13.39 -9.40
N PHE A 527 -16.31 12.57 -8.96
CA PHE A 527 -16.49 11.19 -9.41
C PHE A 527 -16.79 11.11 -10.91
N LEU A 528 -17.65 11.98 -11.41
CA LEU A 528 -18.03 12.02 -12.84
C LEU A 528 -16.94 12.59 -13.76
N GLY A 529 -15.83 13.09 -13.22
CA GLY A 529 -14.78 13.71 -14.02
C GLY A 529 -15.14 15.09 -14.62
N VAL A 530 -16.35 15.62 -14.38
CA VAL A 530 -16.86 16.87 -14.96
C VAL A 530 -16.59 18.12 -14.09
N SER A 531 -17.04 19.30 -14.55
CA SER A 531 -16.97 20.56 -13.80
C SER A 531 -18.13 20.69 -12.81
N GLN A 532 -17.90 21.36 -11.67
CA GLN A 532 -18.95 21.64 -10.69
C GLN A 532 -20.11 22.45 -11.30
N ASN A 533 -19.78 23.41 -12.18
CA ASN A 533 -20.79 24.24 -12.84
C ASN A 533 -21.74 23.40 -13.71
N LEU A 534 -21.22 22.37 -14.39
CA LEU A 534 -22.05 21.46 -15.18
C LEU A 534 -23.09 20.74 -14.29
N ILE A 535 -22.68 20.26 -13.11
CA ILE A 535 -23.59 19.64 -12.15
C ILE A 535 -24.61 20.64 -11.61
N SER A 536 -24.19 21.88 -11.33
CA SER A 536 -25.13 22.93 -10.91
C SER A 536 -26.17 23.24 -11.98
N LEU A 537 -25.80 23.28 -13.26
CA LEU A 537 -26.73 23.52 -14.38
C LEU A 537 -27.70 22.35 -14.57
N ILE A 538 -27.22 21.12 -14.40
CA ILE A 538 -28.04 19.90 -14.43
C ILE A 538 -29.06 19.91 -13.28
N GLU A 539 -28.63 20.19 -12.05
CA GLU A 539 -29.54 20.26 -10.89
C GLU A 539 -30.57 21.40 -10.99
N ARG A 540 -30.28 22.44 -11.78
CA ARG A 540 -31.21 23.54 -12.07
C ARG A 540 -32.15 23.24 -13.25
N GLY A 541 -31.95 22.14 -13.97
CA GLY A 541 -32.72 21.80 -15.17
C GLY A 541 -32.37 22.64 -16.41
N GLU A 542 -31.30 23.44 -16.35
CA GLU A 542 -30.87 24.31 -17.46
C GLU A 542 -30.11 23.55 -18.56
N ARG A 543 -29.72 22.30 -18.30
CA ARG A 543 -29.01 21.45 -19.26
C ARG A 543 -29.52 20.01 -19.19
N THR A 544 -29.82 19.44 -20.36
CA THR A 544 -30.27 18.07 -20.51
C THR A 544 -29.13 17.08 -20.31
N PHE A 545 -29.48 15.87 -19.87
CA PHE A 545 -28.52 14.79 -19.65
C PHE A 545 -27.99 14.28 -20.98
N ASN A 546 -26.66 14.08 -21.07
CA ASN A 546 -26.12 13.15 -22.06
C ASN A 546 -26.46 11.72 -21.57
N PRO A 547 -26.97 10.81 -22.43
CA PRO A 547 -27.32 9.44 -22.03
C PRO A 547 -26.21 8.70 -21.25
N GLN A 548 -24.95 8.89 -21.64
CA GLN A 548 -23.81 8.29 -20.92
C GLN A 548 -23.60 8.89 -19.52
N LEU A 549 -23.80 10.20 -19.39
CA LEU A 549 -23.69 10.90 -18.11
C LEU A 549 -24.87 10.55 -17.20
N ALA A 550 -26.08 10.40 -17.75
CA ALA A 550 -27.27 9.97 -17.02
C ALA A 550 -27.06 8.60 -16.37
N ALA A 551 -26.59 7.62 -17.14
CA ALA A 551 -26.31 6.27 -16.65
C ALA A 551 -25.23 6.28 -15.55
N GLN A 552 -24.18 7.09 -15.70
CA GLN A 552 -23.15 7.26 -14.67
C GLN A 552 -23.70 7.90 -13.39
N ILE A 553 -24.57 8.91 -13.50
CA ILE A 553 -25.20 9.56 -12.36
C ILE A 553 -26.13 8.58 -11.63
N GLN A 554 -26.97 7.85 -12.37
CA GLN A 554 -27.86 6.82 -11.79
C GLN A 554 -27.06 5.77 -11.02
N THR A 555 -26.00 5.23 -11.64
CA THR A 555 -25.13 4.22 -11.01
C THR A 555 -24.40 4.77 -9.79
N LEU A 556 -23.90 6.02 -9.83
CA LEU A 556 -23.15 6.60 -8.72
C LEU A 556 -24.02 7.04 -7.55
N LEU A 557 -25.26 7.46 -7.81
CA LEU A 557 -26.20 7.95 -6.81
C LEU A 557 -27.20 6.89 -6.35
N ASP A 558 -27.12 5.67 -6.87
CA ASP A 558 -28.05 4.56 -6.61
C ASP A 558 -29.52 4.94 -6.87
N ILE A 559 -29.76 5.73 -7.92
CA ILE A 559 -31.11 6.14 -8.33
C ILE A 559 -31.71 4.98 -9.13
N GLN A 560 -32.68 4.27 -8.55
CA GLN A 560 -33.49 3.27 -9.26
C GLN A 560 -34.50 3.97 -10.18
N ASP A 561 -34.79 3.35 -11.32
CA ASP A 561 -35.80 3.83 -12.29
C ASP A 561 -37.21 3.84 -11.71
#